data_AF-A0A0D9W6T1-F1
#
_entry.id   AF-A0A0D9W6T1-F1
#
_cell.length_a   1.000
_cell.length_b   1.000
_cell.length_c   1.000
_cell.angle_alpha   90.00
_cell.angle_beta   90.00
_cell.angle_gamma   90.00
#
_symmetry.space_group_name_H-M   'P 1'
#
loop_
_entity.id
_entity.type
_entity.pdbx_description
1 polymer ?
#
loop_
_entity_poly.entity_id
_entity_poly.type
_entity_poly.pdbx_seq_one_letter_code
_entity_poly.pdbx_strand_id
1 'polypeptide(L)'
;MAPKATPTKKGDAKAQALKAAKAVKSGTAKKTTKKIRTSVTFHRPKTLKKARDPKYPRISAPGRNKLDQYQILKYPLTTESAMKKIEDNNTLVFIVDLKADKKKIKAAVKKMYDIQAKKVNTLIRPDGKKKAYVKLTPDYDALDVANKIGII
;
A
#
# COMPACT_ATOMS: atom_id res chain seq x y z
N MET A 1 -59.71 -19.14 7.23
CA MET A 1 -59.34 -19.92 8.43
C MET A 1 -58.35 -19.09 9.24
N ALA A 2 -58.73 -18.58 10.42
CA ALA A 2 -57.91 -17.65 11.20
C ALA A 2 -56.82 -18.40 12.01
N PRO A 3 -55.59 -17.85 12.16
CA PRO A 3 -54.55 -18.49 12.96
C PRO A 3 -54.84 -18.34 14.47
N LYS A 4 -54.80 -19.46 15.21
CA LYS A 4 -54.92 -19.49 16.67
C LYS A 4 -53.67 -18.88 17.32
N ALA A 5 -53.87 -17.93 18.23
CA ALA A 5 -52.80 -17.32 19.02
C ALA A 5 -52.22 -18.32 20.05
N THR A 6 -50.90 -18.49 20.06
CA THR A 6 -50.18 -19.24 21.09
C THR A 6 -50.03 -18.41 22.38
N PRO A 7 -50.26 -18.98 23.58
CA PRO A 7 -50.13 -18.23 24.83
C PRO A 7 -48.65 -17.95 25.15
N THR A 8 -48.32 -16.68 25.36
CA THR A 8 -47.00 -16.21 25.77
C THR A 8 -46.68 -16.70 27.19
N LYS A 9 -45.59 -17.47 27.35
CA LYS A 9 -45.07 -17.90 28.65
C LYS A 9 -44.71 -16.66 29.48
N LYS A 10 -45.40 -16.44 30.61
CA LYS A 10 -45.05 -15.43 31.61
C LYS A 10 -43.67 -15.78 32.19
N GLY A 11 -42.67 -14.94 31.95
CA GLY A 11 -41.34 -15.11 32.57
C GLY A 11 -41.40 -15.03 34.10
N ASP A 12 -40.46 -15.68 34.78
CA ASP A 12 -40.43 -15.84 36.23
C ASP A 12 -40.62 -14.51 36.99
N ALA A 13 -41.75 -14.37 37.69
CA ALA A 13 -42.13 -13.16 38.41
C ALA A 13 -41.11 -12.74 39.47
N LYS A 14 -40.41 -13.70 40.10
CA LYS A 14 -39.31 -13.44 41.05
C LYS A 14 -38.13 -12.72 40.37
N ALA A 15 -37.78 -13.09 39.15
CA ALA A 15 -36.68 -12.46 38.42
C ALA A 15 -37.04 -11.03 38.00
N GLN A 16 -38.30 -10.77 37.66
CA GLN A 16 -38.80 -9.42 37.40
C GLN A 16 -38.82 -8.56 38.67
N ALA A 17 -39.28 -9.09 39.80
CA ALA A 17 -39.30 -8.38 41.09
C ALA A 17 -37.88 -8.01 41.56
N LEU A 18 -36.91 -8.92 41.44
CA LEU A 18 -35.52 -8.65 41.80
C LEU A 18 -34.85 -7.64 40.87
N LYS A 19 -35.19 -7.65 39.57
CA LYS A 19 -34.73 -6.63 38.61
C LYS A 19 -35.32 -5.26 38.92
N ALA A 20 -36.61 -5.19 39.24
CA ALA A 20 -37.28 -3.96 39.67
C ALA A 20 -36.67 -3.42 40.97
N ALA A 21 -36.44 -4.27 41.97
CA ALA A 21 -35.83 -3.90 43.24
C ALA A 21 -34.40 -3.34 43.06
N LYS A 22 -33.58 -3.97 42.20
CA LYS A 22 -32.25 -3.46 41.86
C LYS A 22 -32.30 -2.12 41.13
N ALA A 23 -33.21 -1.96 40.16
CA ALA A 23 -33.38 -0.72 39.41
C ALA A 23 -33.80 0.47 40.30
N VAL A 24 -34.64 0.22 41.30
CA VAL A 24 -35.07 1.24 42.28
C VAL A 24 -33.93 1.58 43.26
N LYS A 25 -33.16 0.59 43.72
CA LYS A 25 -32.16 0.77 44.79
C LYS A 25 -30.87 1.44 44.33
N SER A 26 -30.38 1.14 43.12
CA SER A 26 -29.15 1.75 42.60
C SER A 26 -29.39 2.81 41.52
N GLY A 27 -30.64 2.98 41.09
CA GLY A 27 -30.97 3.70 39.87
C GLY A 27 -30.43 2.99 38.62
N THR A 28 -31.13 3.09 37.50
CA THR A 28 -30.64 2.71 36.17
C THR A 28 -29.89 3.86 35.48
N ALA A 29 -29.81 5.02 36.12
CA ALA A 29 -29.24 6.23 35.56
C ALA A 29 -27.72 6.26 35.70
N LYS A 30 -27.02 6.53 34.57
CA LYS A 30 -25.59 6.84 34.55
C LYS A 30 -25.33 7.97 35.55
N LYS A 31 -24.51 7.70 36.58
CA LYS A 31 -24.05 8.73 37.52
C LYS A 31 -23.47 9.91 36.73
N THR A 32 -24.17 11.04 36.70
CA THR A 32 -23.61 12.32 36.29
C THR A 32 -22.68 12.80 37.40
N THR A 33 -21.50 12.20 37.50
CA THR A 33 -20.43 12.72 38.36
C THR A 33 -20.06 14.12 37.85
N LYS A 34 -20.08 15.13 38.73
CA LYS A 34 -19.62 16.48 38.40
C LYS A 34 -18.19 16.38 37.85
N LYS A 35 -17.96 16.85 36.63
CA LYS A 35 -16.62 16.85 36.01
C LYS A 35 -15.80 17.99 36.62
N ILE A 36 -14.95 17.66 37.58
CA ILE A 36 -14.00 18.62 38.19
C ILE A 36 -12.91 18.93 37.16
N ARG A 37 -12.66 20.22 36.89
CA ARG A 37 -11.56 20.68 36.05
C ARG A 37 -10.39 21.09 36.94
N THR A 38 -9.24 20.46 36.76
CA THR A 38 -8.02 20.72 37.54
C THR A 38 -7.04 21.66 36.84
N SER A 39 -7.22 21.93 35.54
CA SER A 39 -6.41 22.88 34.78
C SER A 39 -7.00 24.29 34.82
N VAL A 40 -6.12 25.30 34.91
CA VAL A 40 -6.49 26.73 34.80
C VAL A 40 -6.83 27.09 33.34
N THR A 41 -6.23 26.38 32.38
CA THR A 41 -6.45 26.57 30.94
C THR A 41 -7.62 25.73 30.43
N PHE A 42 -8.45 26.35 29.59
CA PHE A 42 -9.54 25.66 28.89
C PHE A 42 -9.06 25.14 27.53
N HIS A 43 -9.04 23.81 27.36
CA HIS A 43 -8.74 23.17 26.07
C HIS A 43 -10.01 22.79 25.33
N ARG A 44 -10.02 23.02 24.01
CA ARG A 44 -11.14 22.59 23.15
C ARG A 44 -11.32 21.07 23.27
N PRO A 45 -12.52 20.56 23.63
CA PRO A 45 -12.74 19.12 23.71
C PRO A 45 -12.54 18.48 22.34
N LYS A 46 -12.00 17.27 22.34
CA LYS A 46 -11.90 16.46 21.12
C LYS A 46 -13.31 16.08 20.69
N THR A 47 -13.72 16.55 19.53
CA THR A 47 -15.00 16.20 18.90
C THR A 47 -14.81 15.07 17.89
N LEU A 48 -15.89 14.37 17.56
CA LEU A 48 -15.90 13.36 16.51
C LEU A 48 -15.62 14.03 15.16
N LYS A 49 -14.60 13.56 14.44
CA LYS A 49 -14.30 13.96 13.07
C LYS A 49 -14.68 12.81 12.13
N LYS A 50 -15.69 13.02 11.29
CA LYS A 50 -16.08 12.05 10.26
C LYS A 50 -15.06 12.04 9.12
N ALA A 51 -14.84 10.88 8.52
CA ALA A 51 -14.11 10.79 7.26
C ALA A 51 -14.89 11.51 6.14
N ARG A 52 -14.20 11.92 5.07
CA ARG A 52 -14.85 12.53 3.91
C ARG A 52 -15.62 11.46 3.14
N ASP A 53 -16.91 11.71 2.95
CA ASP A 53 -17.83 10.87 2.16
C ASP A 53 -18.53 11.75 1.10
N PRO A 54 -17.90 11.95 -0.08
CA PRO A 54 -18.45 12.81 -1.12
C PRO A 54 -19.60 12.11 -1.86
N LYS A 55 -20.68 12.85 -2.14
CA LYS A 55 -21.87 12.31 -2.85
C LYS A 55 -21.59 11.89 -4.29
N TYR A 56 -20.53 12.40 -4.90
CA TYR A 56 -20.10 12.08 -6.25
C TYR A 56 -18.57 12.08 -6.33
N PRO A 57 -17.96 11.27 -7.22
CA PRO A 57 -16.52 11.27 -7.42
C PRO A 57 -16.09 12.60 -8.05
N ARG A 58 -14.94 13.15 -7.61
CA ARG A 58 -14.40 14.41 -8.19
C ARG A 58 -13.91 14.26 -9.63
N ILE A 59 -13.56 13.05 -10.04
CA ILE A 59 -13.06 12.74 -11.37
C ILE A 59 -13.86 11.53 -11.85
N SER A 60 -14.35 11.57 -13.08
CA SER A 60 -15.18 10.52 -13.68
C SER A 60 -14.41 9.22 -13.92
N ALA A 61 -13.15 9.31 -14.34
CA ALA A 61 -12.29 8.16 -14.61
C ALA A 61 -10.90 8.33 -13.97
N PRO A 62 -10.29 7.25 -13.44
CA PRO A 62 -8.93 7.31 -12.95
C PRO A 62 -7.94 7.56 -14.10
N GLY A 63 -6.88 8.33 -13.83
CA GLY A 63 -5.82 8.58 -14.80
C GLY A 63 -5.00 7.32 -15.11
N ARG A 64 -4.49 7.20 -16.33
CA ARG A 64 -3.58 6.11 -16.72
C ARG A 64 -2.22 6.27 -16.08
N ASN A 65 -1.60 5.14 -15.72
CA ASN A 65 -0.20 5.10 -15.29
C ASN A 65 0.72 5.47 -16.46
N LYS A 66 1.33 6.67 -16.40
CA LYS A 66 2.26 7.17 -17.43
C LYS A 66 3.67 6.58 -17.35
N LEU A 67 4.00 5.90 -16.25
CA LEU A 67 5.34 5.41 -15.94
C LEU A 67 5.30 3.87 -15.90
N ASP A 68 5.10 3.29 -17.08
CA ASP A 68 5.05 1.86 -17.29
C ASP A 68 6.45 1.27 -17.55
N GLN A 69 6.49 -0.02 -17.86
CA GLN A 69 7.72 -0.80 -17.96
C GLN A 69 8.62 -0.27 -19.10
N TYR A 70 8.02 0.05 -20.24
CA TYR A 70 8.65 0.60 -21.43
C TYR A 70 9.17 2.02 -21.19
N GLN A 71 8.41 2.85 -20.45
CA GLN A 71 8.89 4.18 -20.10
C GLN A 71 10.01 4.15 -19.06
N ILE A 72 9.99 3.17 -18.14
CA ILE A 72 11.04 2.99 -17.12
C ILE A 72 12.37 2.57 -17.77
N LEU A 73 12.36 1.52 -18.58
CA LEU A 73 13.55 0.97 -19.25
C LEU A 73 13.60 1.49 -20.69
N LYS A 74 14.44 2.50 -20.93
CA LYS A 74 14.48 3.14 -22.26
C LYS A 74 15.28 2.31 -23.26
N TYR A 75 16.53 2.00 -22.91
CA TYR A 75 17.41 1.19 -23.75
C TYR A 75 18.58 0.65 -22.93
N PRO A 76 19.14 -0.52 -23.32
CA PRO A 76 20.40 -1.01 -22.75
C PRO A 76 21.58 -0.15 -23.19
N LEU A 77 22.58 0.01 -22.33
CA LEU A 77 23.79 0.78 -22.64
C LEU A 77 24.88 -0.14 -23.18
N THR A 78 25.33 0.11 -24.41
CA THR A 78 26.22 -0.78 -25.18
C THR A 78 27.68 -0.30 -25.23
N THR A 79 28.13 0.43 -24.20
CA THR A 79 29.52 0.91 -24.11
C THR A 79 30.48 -0.21 -23.71
N GLU A 80 31.76 -0.14 -24.07
CA GLU A 80 32.80 -1.10 -23.66
C GLU A 80 32.78 -1.40 -22.14
N SER A 81 32.68 -0.35 -21.32
CA SER A 81 32.58 -0.49 -19.86
C SER A 81 31.32 -1.25 -19.39
N ALA A 82 30.25 -1.20 -20.18
CA ALA A 82 29.01 -1.92 -19.91
C ALA A 82 29.11 -3.37 -20.40
N MET A 83 29.70 -3.62 -21.57
CA MET A 83 29.96 -4.98 -22.07
C MET A 83 30.83 -5.76 -21.07
N LYS A 84 31.91 -5.15 -20.58
CA LYS A 84 32.74 -5.73 -19.51
C LYS A 84 31.95 -6.06 -18.23
N LYS A 85 30.91 -5.28 -17.91
CA LYS A 85 30.04 -5.53 -16.75
C LYS A 85 29.08 -6.70 -16.96
N ILE A 86 28.72 -7.01 -18.20
CA ILE A 86 27.90 -8.18 -18.54
C ILE A 86 28.72 -9.44 -18.25
N GLU A 87 29.96 -9.49 -18.76
CA GLU A 87 30.90 -10.61 -18.62
C GLU A 87 31.38 -10.80 -17.16
N ASP A 88 32.03 -9.80 -16.56
CA ASP A 88 32.75 -9.98 -15.29
C ASP A 88 31.84 -10.11 -14.06
N ASN A 89 30.64 -9.50 -14.11
CA ASN A 89 29.85 -9.24 -12.91
C ASN A 89 28.41 -9.73 -12.98
N ASN A 90 28.00 -10.34 -14.10
CA ASN A 90 26.62 -10.73 -14.37
C ASN A 90 25.67 -9.55 -14.14
N THR A 91 25.99 -8.41 -14.77
CA THR A 91 25.25 -7.15 -14.61
C THR A 91 24.88 -6.53 -15.95
N LEU A 92 23.59 -6.26 -16.15
CA LEU A 92 23.10 -5.50 -17.30
C LEU A 92 23.05 -4.02 -16.98
N VAL A 93 23.38 -3.18 -17.96
CA VAL A 93 23.37 -1.73 -17.82
C VAL A 93 22.28 -1.14 -18.68
N PHE A 94 21.38 -0.37 -18.06
CA PHE A 94 20.28 0.28 -18.75
C PHE A 94 20.31 1.79 -18.56
N ILE A 95 19.84 2.50 -19.56
CA ILE A 95 19.38 3.88 -19.42
C ILE A 95 17.90 3.85 -19.07
N VAL A 96 17.56 4.55 -17.99
CA VAL A 96 16.23 4.51 -17.37
C VAL A 96 15.67 5.91 -17.19
N ASP A 97 14.37 6.00 -16.92
CA ASP A 97 13.74 7.27 -16.61
C ASP A 97 14.26 7.90 -15.30
N LEU A 98 14.34 9.23 -15.28
CA LEU A 98 14.89 9.98 -14.15
C LEU A 98 14.02 9.84 -12.88
N LYS A 99 12.72 9.56 -13.03
CA LYS A 99 11.78 9.36 -11.91
C LYS A 99 11.67 7.89 -11.48
N ALA A 100 12.37 6.97 -12.14
CA ALA A 100 12.32 5.55 -11.81
C ALA A 100 13.14 5.22 -10.55
N ASP A 101 12.51 4.50 -9.62
CA ASP A 101 13.15 3.99 -8.40
C ASP A 101 13.73 2.59 -8.62
N LYS A 102 14.67 2.17 -7.76
CA LYS A 102 15.27 0.83 -7.82
C LYS A 102 14.23 -0.31 -7.81
N LYS A 103 13.15 -0.15 -7.04
CA LYS A 103 12.04 -1.13 -6.98
C LYS A 103 11.28 -1.23 -8.31
N LYS A 104 11.00 -0.07 -8.93
CA LYS A 104 10.32 0.01 -10.23
C LYS A 104 11.18 -0.59 -11.33
N ILE A 105 12.47 -0.28 -11.35
CA ILE A 105 13.43 -0.84 -12.31
C ILE A 105 13.51 -2.37 -12.16
N LYS A 106 13.65 -2.88 -10.93
CA LYS A 106 13.65 -4.33 -10.66
C LYS A 106 12.36 -5.01 -11.18
N ALA A 107 11.20 -4.40 -10.96
CA ALA A 107 9.93 -4.92 -11.44
C ALA A 107 9.79 -4.83 -12.98
N ALA A 108 10.29 -3.76 -13.59
CA ALA A 108 10.26 -3.57 -15.04
C ALA A 108 11.15 -4.58 -15.77
N VAL A 109 12.38 -4.81 -15.27
CA VAL A 109 13.31 -5.82 -15.83
C VAL A 109 12.70 -7.22 -15.73
N LYS A 110 12.08 -7.54 -14.59
CA LYS A 110 11.39 -8.82 -14.40
C LYS A 110 10.23 -9.00 -15.37
N LYS A 111 9.46 -7.96 -15.67
CA LYS A 111 8.31 -8.06 -16.58
C LYS A 111 8.67 -8.08 -18.06
N MET A 112 9.71 -7.34 -18.45
CA MET A 112 10.10 -7.20 -19.86
C MET A 112 10.89 -8.40 -20.38
N TYR A 113 11.74 -8.96 -19.52
CA TYR A 113 12.72 -9.97 -19.93
C TYR A 113 12.63 -11.28 -19.13
N ASP A 114 11.70 -11.37 -18.17
CA ASP A 114 11.50 -12.53 -17.27
C ASP A 114 12.72 -12.88 -16.39
N ILE A 115 13.50 -11.87 -16.02
CA ILE A 115 14.74 -12.05 -15.25
C ILE A 115 14.59 -11.57 -13.82
N GLN A 116 15.19 -12.29 -12.88
CA GLN A 116 15.30 -11.83 -11.51
C GLN A 116 16.59 -11.04 -11.26
N ALA A 117 16.44 -9.79 -10.83
CA ALA A 117 17.57 -8.99 -10.37
C ALA A 117 17.89 -9.29 -8.90
N LYS A 118 19.15 -9.54 -8.57
CA LYS A 118 19.66 -9.57 -7.20
C LYS A 118 19.64 -8.16 -6.61
N LYS A 119 20.32 -7.21 -7.25
CA LYS A 119 20.47 -5.83 -6.78
C LYS A 119 20.43 -4.84 -7.94
N VAL A 120 19.92 -3.63 -7.69
CA VAL A 120 19.93 -2.51 -8.65
C VAL A 120 20.66 -1.32 -8.05
N ASN A 121 21.67 -0.83 -8.77
CA ASN A 121 22.39 0.39 -8.47
C ASN A 121 22.04 1.45 -9.52
N THR A 122 21.91 2.71 -9.13
CA THR A 122 21.50 3.79 -10.04
C THR A 122 22.36 5.01 -9.81
N LEU A 123 22.69 5.73 -10.88
CA LEU A 123 23.32 7.05 -10.85
C LEU A 123 22.68 7.96 -11.91
N ILE A 124 22.72 9.26 -11.68
CA ILE A 124 22.33 10.25 -12.69
C ILE A 124 23.61 10.67 -13.41
N ARG A 125 23.63 10.57 -14.74
CA ARG A 125 24.75 11.02 -15.57
C ARG A 125 24.72 12.55 -15.73
N PRO A 126 25.86 13.19 -16.03
CA PRO A 126 25.90 14.61 -16.37
C PRO A 126 24.98 14.96 -17.55
N ASP A 127 24.75 14.02 -18.47
CA ASP A 127 23.79 14.13 -19.58
C ASP A 127 22.31 14.26 -19.15
N GLY A 128 22.01 14.26 -17.85
CA GLY A 128 20.65 14.31 -17.31
C GLY A 128 19.85 13.01 -17.48
N LYS A 129 20.50 11.90 -17.85
CA LYS A 129 19.87 10.57 -17.96
C LYS A 129 20.26 9.69 -16.78
N LYS A 130 19.32 8.91 -16.25
CA LYS A 130 19.63 7.94 -15.18
C LYS A 130 20.21 6.66 -15.79
N LYS A 131 21.36 6.21 -15.28
CA LYS A 131 21.99 4.93 -15.61
C LYS A 131 21.72 3.94 -14.47
N ALA A 132 21.30 2.73 -14.79
CA ALA A 132 21.04 1.66 -13.84
C ALA A 132 21.94 0.45 -14.12
N TYR A 133 22.67 -0.01 -13.12
CA TYR A 133 23.36 -1.30 -13.11
C TYR A 133 22.44 -2.33 -12.42
N VAL A 134 22.07 -3.36 -13.16
CA VAL A 134 21.13 -4.40 -12.73
C VAL A 134 21.90 -5.70 -12.61
N LYS A 135 22.24 -6.09 -11.38
CA LYS A 135 22.88 -7.37 -11.10
C LYS A 135 21.84 -8.48 -11.09
N LEU A 136 22.05 -9.51 -11.89
CA LEU A 136 21.13 -10.66 -11.96
C LEU A 136 21.34 -11.62 -10.78
N THR A 137 20.39 -12.51 -10.54
CA THR A 137 20.62 -13.66 -9.67
C THR A 137 21.53 -14.66 -10.40
N PRO A 138 22.29 -15.50 -9.66
CA PRO A 138 23.21 -16.45 -10.29
C PRO A 138 22.50 -17.51 -11.16
N ASP A 139 21.17 -17.63 -11.05
CA ASP A 139 20.36 -18.56 -11.84
C ASP A 139 20.20 -18.10 -13.31
N TYR A 140 20.52 -16.84 -13.62
CA TYR A 140 20.46 -16.28 -14.96
C TYR A 140 21.83 -15.76 -15.38
N ASP A 141 22.23 -16.07 -16.62
CA ASP A 141 23.41 -15.47 -17.24
C ASP A 141 23.04 -14.17 -17.98
N ALA A 142 23.80 -13.09 -17.72
CA ALA A 142 23.62 -11.82 -18.39
C ALA A 142 24.02 -11.88 -19.88
N LEU A 143 24.93 -12.77 -20.27
CA LEU A 143 25.33 -12.94 -21.67
C LEU A 143 24.17 -13.49 -22.51
N ASP A 144 23.53 -14.57 -22.05
CA ASP A 144 22.37 -15.16 -22.72
C ASP A 144 21.20 -14.18 -22.82
N VAL A 145 20.97 -13.40 -21.76
CA VAL A 145 19.98 -12.34 -21.79
C VAL A 145 20.36 -11.27 -22.81
N ALA A 146 21.62 -10.84 -22.85
CA ALA A 146 22.07 -9.80 -23.78
C ALA A 146 21.87 -10.23 -25.24
N ASN A 147 22.14 -11.50 -25.56
CA ASN A 147 21.84 -12.12 -26.86
C ASN A 147 20.34 -12.01 -27.18
N LYS A 148 19.47 -12.35 -26.21
CA LYS A 148 18.01 -12.27 -26.39
C LYS A 148 17.50 -10.84 -26.58
N ILE A 149 18.17 -9.87 -25.98
CA ILE A 149 17.85 -8.44 -26.16
C ILE A 149 18.42 -7.89 -27.48
N GLY A 150 19.46 -8.51 -28.04
CA GLY A 150 20.13 -8.08 -29.28
C GLY A 150 21.17 -6.97 -29.06
N ILE A 151 21.94 -7.06 -27.97
CA ILE A 151 22.98 -6.06 -27.61
C ILE A 151 24.39 -6.53 -27.99
N ILE A 152 24.54 -7.83 -28.20
CA ILE A 152 25.78 -8.57 -28.49
C ILE A 152 25.57 -9.34 -29.79
#